data_AF-A6LTV7-F1
#
_entry.id   AF-A6LTV7-F1
#
_cell.length_a   1.000
_cell.length_b   1.000
_cell.length_c   1.000
_cell.angle_alpha   90.00
_cell.angle_beta   90.00
_cell.angle_gamma   90.00
#
_symmetry.space_group_name_H-M   'P 1'
#
loop_
_entity.id
_entity.type
_entity.pdbx_description
1 polymer ?
#
loop_
_entity_poly.entity_id
_entity_poly.type
_entity_poly.pdbx_seq_one_letter_code
_entity_poly.pdbx_strand_id
1 'polypeptide(L)'
;MERISKEIIESEINREYKPNAYQAGYKTLPFNDLSDRDFEILIYQLIRERIKNSHEIRFDDIALMQGVGEQGRDCCLYKDGQVAGVAQCKKYKERLTKPSVIKEILKFLMYSIVDNTIFPDDISCLNYLLFVSNDFTGPAIELLSKFNTEIYKEDLEKYFIQIKEDYESFKELDFKECEESIKDKINRLRLQKYNSIDIACDLALYPEIIKNYFSIMSISSLKDTEDALRNVLNEFGMNFLTDETLKDFESRIKNIPNENRIKLGAVDFYGYELDYFLKNKELVFSVFKNIFHEKARLDQQILEFLLDKIHTKVIEEITNKLLYKNKIHPFSVQIASPYISALCFASLFRTMMPIDLFKRSFPNLDKSRDLILKDIERKIFKEYEQIISKNHLNMEEGADLITIKEIYNKDKIVLIPILDKISDELISKIKTTTITIKDMNFLDNTDYMEKLIETAKKFDSIQ
;
A
#
# COMPACT_ATOMS: atom_id res chain seq x y z
N MET A 1 20.21 -4.23 32.39
CA MET A 1 19.48 -4.43 31.12
C MET A 1 19.62 -5.90 30.76
N GLU A 2 18.54 -6.59 30.39
CA GLU A 2 18.56 -8.05 30.18
C GLU A 2 18.40 -8.39 28.69
N ARG A 3 19.14 -9.41 28.23
CA ARG A 3 18.99 -9.98 26.88
C ARG A 3 17.68 -10.76 26.83
N ILE A 4 16.87 -10.51 25.82
CA ILE A 4 15.59 -11.22 25.64
C ILE A 4 15.85 -12.67 25.22
N SER A 5 15.10 -13.60 25.81
CA SER A 5 15.16 -15.02 25.42
C SER A 5 14.56 -15.24 24.03
N LYS A 6 15.03 -16.27 23.33
CA LYS A 6 14.54 -16.61 21.99
C LYS A 6 13.05 -16.97 21.97
N GLU A 7 12.56 -17.62 23.02
CA GLU A 7 11.15 -18.05 23.14
C GLU A 7 10.20 -16.85 23.18
N ILE A 8 10.58 -15.77 23.89
CA ILE A 8 9.79 -14.53 23.94
C ILE A 8 9.73 -13.89 22.55
N ILE A 9 10.87 -13.81 21.85
CA ILE A 9 10.94 -13.26 20.49
C ILE A 9 10.04 -14.04 19.53
N GLU A 10 10.03 -15.38 19.61
CA GLU A 10 9.16 -16.23 18.78
C GLU A 10 7.67 -16.01 19.04
N SER A 11 7.29 -15.77 20.31
CA SER A 11 5.90 -15.43 20.65
C SER A 11 5.48 -14.05 20.13
N GLU A 12 6.39 -13.07 20.11
CA GLU A 12 6.12 -11.72 19.59
C GLU A 12 5.91 -11.70 18.07
N ILE A 13 6.47 -12.68 17.34
CA ILE A 13 6.35 -12.83 15.89
C ILE A 13 5.02 -13.47 15.47
N ASN A 14 4.47 -14.40 16.27
CA ASN A 14 3.29 -15.21 15.91
C ASN A 14 1.95 -14.51 16.21
N ARG A 15 1.75 -13.28 15.73
CA ARG A 15 0.49 -12.52 15.91
C ARG A 15 -0.52 -12.74 14.78
N GLU A 16 -1.81 -12.55 15.08
CA GLU A 16 -2.95 -12.74 14.16
C GLU A 16 -3.05 -11.67 13.05
N TYR A 17 -2.42 -10.49 13.20
CA TYR A 17 -2.49 -9.40 12.23
C TYR A 17 -1.14 -9.13 11.55
N LYS A 18 -1.13 -9.11 10.20
CA LYS A 18 0.05 -8.81 9.37
C LYS A 18 -0.31 -7.79 8.26
N PRO A 19 0.43 -6.67 8.10
CA PRO A 19 0.23 -5.74 7.00
C PRO A 19 0.42 -6.37 5.62
N ASN A 20 -0.29 -5.88 4.60
CA ASN A 20 -0.19 -6.39 3.23
C ASN A 20 1.03 -5.83 2.49
N ALA A 21 1.84 -6.70 1.89
CA ALA A 21 2.93 -6.35 0.99
C ALA A 21 2.68 -6.92 -0.43
N TYR A 22 2.84 -6.07 -1.45
CA TYR A 22 2.61 -6.45 -2.85
C TYR A 22 3.88 -7.00 -3.51
N GLN A 23 3.79 -8.18 -4.13
CA GLN A 23 4.95 -8.89 -4.71
C GLN A 23 5.66 -8.13 -5.85
N ALA A 24 5.01 -7.16 -6.50
CA ALA A 24 5.60 -6.33 -7.55
C ALA A 24 6.60 -5.25 -7.04
N GLY A 25 6.77 -5.10 -5.73
CA GLY A 25 7.56 -4.02 -5.15
C GLY A 25 8.20 -4.33 -3.82
N TYR A 26 9.19 -5.24 -3.79
CA TYR A 26 10.11 -5.38 -2.64
C TYR A 26 10.92 -4.08 -2.33
N LYS A 27 10.73 -3.00 -3.10
CA LYS A 27 11.36 -1.69 -2.87
C LYS A 27 10.56 -0.78 -1.92
N THR A 28 9.31 -1.12 -1.58
CA THR A 28 8.46 -0.31 -0.70
C THR A 28 7.64 -1.22 0.22
N LEU A 29 8.28 -1.72 1.29
CA LEU A 29 7.57 -2.43 2.36
C LEU A 29 6.90 -1.42 3.31
N PRO A 30 5.69 -1.68 3.81
CA PRO A 30 4.94 -0.75 4.66
C PRO A 30 5.43 -0.80 6.12
N PHE A 31 6.70 -0.44 6.38
CA PHE A 31 7.27 -0.51 7.73
C PHE A 31 6.55 0.36 8.76
N ASN A 32 5.89 1.43 8.34
CA ASN A 32 5.12 2.31 9.23
C ASN A 32 3.82 1.67 9.73
N ASP A 33 3.36 0.58 9.10
CA ASP A 33 2.18 -0.18 9.53
C ASP A 33 2.53 -1.23 10.59
N LEU A 34 3.83 -1.46 10.83
CA LEU A 34 4.31 -2.27 11.96
C LEU A 34 4.22 -1.48 13.27
N SER A 35 4.14 -2.17 14.41
CA SER A 35 4.41 -1.52 15.69
C SER A 35 5.89 -1.14 15.81
N ASP A 36 6.22 -0.22 16.72
CA ASP A 36 7.63 0.18 16.95
C ASP A 36 8.47 -1.05 17.31
N ARG A 37 7.90 -1.88 18.19
CA ARG A 37 8.48 -3.13 18.62
C ARG A 37 8.67 -4.14 17.49
N ASP A 38 7.68 -4.30 16.61
CA ASP A 38 7.79 -5.25 15.50
C ASP A 38 8.86 -4.81 14.49
N PHE A 39 9.06 -3.49 14.31
CA PHE A 39 10.13 -2.96 13.50
C PHE A 39 11.52 -3.24 14.10
N GLU A 40 11.69 -3.10 15.41
CA GLU A 40 12.94 -3.47 16.10
C GLU A 40 13.27 -4.97 15.92
N ILE A 41 12.28 -5.84 16.13
CA ILE A 41 12.48 -7.29 16.00
C ILE A 41 12.80 -7.66 14.54
N LEU A 42 12.14 -7.02 13.56
CA LEU A 42 12.43 -7.21 12.14
C LEU A 42 13.90 -6.86 11.82
N ILE A 43 14.40 -5.72 12.29
CA ILE A 43 15.79 -5.31 12.09
C ILE A 43 16.75 -6.26 12.80
N TYR A 44 16.43 -6.68 14.03
CA TYR A 44 17.19 -7.70 14.74
C TYR A 44 17.31 -9.00 13.92
N GLN A 45 16.21 -9.51 13.38
CA GLN A 45 16.23 -10.72 12.55
C GLN A 45 17.04 -10.53 11.27
N LEU A 46 16.90 -9.37 10.63
CA LEU A 46 17.65 -9.04 9.42
C LEU A 46 19.17 -9.06 9.69
N ILE A 47 19.63 -8.37 10.73
CA ILE A 47 21.05 -8.32 11.07
C ILE A 47 21.54 -9.71 11.49
N ARG A 48 20.75 -10.47 12.27
CA ARG A 48 21.08 -11.84 12.67
C ARG A 48 21.30 -12.75 11.46
N GLU A 49 20.43 -12.68 10.45
CA GLU A 49 20.61 -13.46 9.22
C GLU A 49 21.80 -12.96 8.39
N ARG A 50 22.10 -11.66 8.38
CA ARG A 50 23.33 -11.12 7.75
C ARG A 50 24.60 -11.66 8.41
N ILE A 51 24.63 -11.75 9.73
CA ILE A 51 25.75 -12.34 10.49
C ILE A 51 25.89 -13.82 10.16
N LYS A 52 24.81 -14.62 10.26
CA LYS A 52 24.83 -16.06 9.96
C LYS A 52 25.31 -16.36 8.54
N ASN A 53 24.90 -15.56 7.56
CA ASN A 53 25.28 -15.74 6.16
C ASN A 53 26.61 -15.06 5.80
N SER A 54 27.40 -14.60 6.79
CA SER A 54 28.69 -13.91 6.58
C SER A 54 28.62 -12.64 5.72
N HIS A 55 27.44 -12.04 5.56
CA HIS A 55 27.26 -10.73 4.92
C HIS A 55 27.68 -9.57 5.83
N GLU A 56 27.94 -9.85 7.11
CA GLU A 56 28.36 -8.87 8.10
C GLU A 56 29.53 -9.41 8.95
N ILE A 57 30.69 -9.60 8.32
CA ILE A 57 31.87 -10.24 8.93
C ILE A 57 32.43 -9.53 10.18
N ARG A 58 32.00 -8.29 10.42
CA ARG A 58 32.41 -7.46 11.55
C ARG A 58 31.81 -7.92 12.88
N PHE A 59 30.74 -8.73 12.85
CA PHE A 59 30.03 -9.21 14.02
C PHE A 59 29.82 -10.74 13.94
N ASP A 60 29.67 -11.40 15.08
CA ASP A 60 29.36 -12.83 15.18
C ASP A 60 28.14 -13.16 16.05
N ASP A 61 27.69 -12.22 16.90
CA ASP A 61 26.43 -12.34 17.65
C ASP A 61 25.68 -10.99 17.69
N ILE A 62 24.37 -11.09 17.97
CA ILE A 62 23.47 -9.97 18.18
C ILE A 62 22.48 -10.28 19.31
N ALA A 63 22.22 -9.27 20.14
CA ALA A 63 21.20 -9.30 21.17
C ALA A 63 20.17 -8.17 20.96
N LEU A 64 18.89 -8.51 21.05
CA LEU A 64 17.79 -7.54 21.16
C LEU A 64 17.64 -7.13 22.63
N MET A 65 17.50 -5.83 22.89
CA MET A 65 17.40 -5.26 24.23
C MET A 65 15.92 -5.07 24.66
N GLN A 66 15.65 -5.09 25.97
CA GLN A 66 14.33 -4.77 26.57
C GLN A 66 14.50 -3.94 27.85
N GLY A 67 13.60 -2.99 28.10
CA GLY A 67 13.51 -2.24 29.37
C GLY A 67 13.17 -0.75 29.21
N VAL A 68 12.88 -0.09 30.34
CA VAL A 68 12.48 1.33 30.36
C VAL A 68 13.65 2.22 29.94
N GLY A 69 13.53 2.86 28.77
CA GLY A 69 14.52 3.76 28.19
C GLY A 69 15.74 3.03 27.64
N GLU A 70 15.66 2.59 26.38
CA GLU A 70 16.63 1.77 25.63
C GLU A 70 18.06 2.36 25.50
N GLN A 71 18.42 3.38 26.29
CA GLN A 71 19.75 3.98 26.36
C GLN A 71 20.34 4.41 25.00
N GLY A 72 19.48 4.61 23.99
CA GLY A 72 19.90 4.92 22.62
C GLY A 72 20.43 3.71 21.82
N ARG A 73 19.99 2.49 22.13
CA ARG A 73 20.22 1.27 21.33
C ARG A 73 19.09 0.26 21.48
N ASP A 74 18.67 -0.36 20.37
CA ASP A 74 17.67 -1.42 20.40
C ASP A 74 18.33 -2.80 20.28
N CYS A 75 19.49 -2.87 19.61
CA CYS A 75 20.31 -4.07 19.53
C CYS A 75 21.76 -3.80 19.89
N CYS A 76 22.41 -4.82 20.48
CA CYS A 76 23.86 -4.85 20.70
C CYS A 76 24.50 -5.90 19.79
N LEU A 77 25.59 -5.52 19.12
CA LEU A 77 26.34 -6.34 18.17
C LEU A 77 27.67 -6.71 18.79
N TYR A 78 28.03 -7.98 18.70
CA TYR A 78 29.23 -8.53 19.33
C TYR A 78 30.22 -9.06 18.31
N LYS A 79 31.49 -9.03 18.71
CA LYS A 79 32.59 -9.72 18.05
C LYS A 79 33.45 -10.38 19.12
N ASP A 80 33.65 -11.69 19.01
CA ASP A 80 34.43 -12.49 19.96
C ASP A 80 34.01 -12.26 21.43
N GLY A 81 32.69 -12.09 21.64
CA GLY A 81 32.08 -11.85 22.96
C GLY A 81 32.20 -10.42 23.49
N GLN A 82 32.82 -9.49 22.75
CA GLN A 82 32.92 -8.07 23.10
C GLN A 82 31.96 -7.21 22.28
N VAL A 83 31.50 -6.10 22.83
CA VAL A 83 30.66 -5.14 22.11
C VAL A 83 31.46 -4.57 20.94
N ALA A 84 30.93 -4.65 19.72
CA ALA A 84 31.56 -4.16 18.50
C ALA A 84 30.68 -3.15 17.73
N GLY A 85 29.40 -3.09 18.09
CA GLY A 85 28.48 -2.12 17.54
C GLY A 85 27.11 -2.13 18.23
N VAL A 86 26.28 -1.19 17.81
CA VAL A 86 24.89 -1.07 18.24
C VAL A 86 23.99 -0.76 17.05
N ALA A 87 22.74 -1.19 17.11
CA ALA A 87 21.71 -0.76 16.17
C ALA A 87 20.62 0.01 16.91
N GLN A 88 20.22 1.15 16.35
CA GLN A 88 19.06 1.93 16.76
C GLN A 88 18.06 2.00 15.62
N CYS A 89 16.84 1.63 15.91
CA CYS A 89 15.68 1.69 15.04
C CYS A 89 14.86 2.92 15.41
N LYS A 90 14.31 3.61 14.40
CA LYS A 90 13.34 4.68 14.58
C LYS A 90 12.21 4.55 13.58
N LYS A 91 11.02 4.27 14.10
CA LYS A 91 9.80 4.21 13.31
C LYS A 91 9.13 5.59 13.28
N TYR A 92 9.27 6.32 12.17
CA TYR A 92 8.58 7.59 11.96
C TYR A 92 7.94 7.63 10.58
N LYS A 93 6.69 8.10 10.56
CA LYS A 93 5.98 8.36 9.30
C LYS A 93 6.63 9.51 8.53
N GLU A 94 7.17 10.50 9.23
CA GLU A 94 7.90 11.62 8.64
C GLU A 94 9.39 11.33 8.47
N ARG A 95 10.07 12.15 7.67
CA ARG A 95 11.52 12.04 7.49
C ARG A 95 12.27 12.51 8.72
N LEU A 96 13.26 11.74 9.15
CA LEU A 96 14.05 12.08 10.33
C LEU A 96 14.91 13.32 10.05
N THR A 97 14.75 14.35 10.88
CA THR A 97 15.43 15.64 10.70
C THR A 97 16.84 15.64 11.27
N LYS A 98 17.68 16.61 10.85
CA LYS A 98 19.04 16.78 11.38
C LYS A 98 19.07 16.95 12.91
N PRO A 99 18.25 17.84 13.52
CA PRO A 99 18.14 17.92 14.99
C PRO A 99 17.76 16.58 15.65
N SER A 100 16.81 15.85 15.09
CA SER A 100 16.36 14.56 15.64
C SER A 100 17.49 13.51 15.61
N VAL A 101 18.26 13.46 14.52
CA VAL A 101 19.42 12.56 14.38
C VAL A 101 20.51 12.92 15.40
N ILE A 102 20.84 14.20 15.55
CA ILE A 102 21.84 14.65 16.52
C ILE A 102 21.42 14.23 17.93
N LYS A 103 20.17 14.50 18.31
CA LYS A 103 19.65 14.11 19.62
C LYS A 103 19.75 12.62 19.88
N GLU A 104 19.44 11.79 18.88
CA GLU A 104 19.48 10.33 19.05
C GLU A 104 20.90 9.83 19.28
N ILE A 105 21.86 10.27 18.46
CA ILE A 105 23.25 9.85 18.58
C ILE A 105 23.87 10.41 19.86
N LEU A 106 23.61 11.68 20.19
CA LEU A 106 24.15 12.30 21.40
C LEU A 106 23.59 11.67 22.67
N LYS A 107 22.30 11.28 22.67
CA LYS A 107 21.69 10.53 23.77
C LYS A 107 22.40 9.19 24.00
N PHE A 108 22.71 8.44 22.93
CA PHE A 108 23.51 7.21 23.03
C PHE A 108 24.89 7.47 23.65
N LEU A 109 25.58 8.52 23.18
CA LEU A 109 26.90 8.89 23.70
C LEU A 109 26.83 9.29 25.18
N MET A 110 25.82 10.06 25.59
CA MET A 110 25.59 10.43 26.99
C MET A 110 25.36 9.19 27.86
N TYR A 111 24.55 8.23 27.41
CA TYR A 111 24.38 6.97 28.14
C TYR A 111 25.68 6.18 28.24
N SER A 112 26.54 6.23 27.23
CA SER A 112 27.85 5.56 27.29
C SER A 112 28.86 6.17 28.25
N ILE A 113 28.61 7.41 28.71
CA ILE A 113 29.39 8.05 29.78
C ILE A 113 28.87 7.58 31.14
N VAL A 114 27.54 7.48 31.30
CA VAL A 114 26.91 6.96 32.51
C VAL A 114 27.24 5.47 32.70
N ASP A 115 27.28 4.71 31.62
CA ASP A 115 27.57 3.28 31.61
C ASP A 115 28.60 2.96 30.52
N ASN A 116 29.86 2.79 30.92
CA ASN A 116 30.95 2.50 29.99
C ASN A 116 30.82 1.12 29.33
N THR A 117 29.95 0.23 29.81
CA THR A 117 29.73 -1.07 29.14
C THR A 117 29.02 -0.91 27.79
N ILE A 118 28.41 0.25 27.53
CA ILE A 118 27.70 0.57 26.30
C ILE A 118 28.65 0.86 25.13
N PHE A 119 29.68 1.67 25.41
CA PHE A 119 30.75 1.98 24.48
C PHE A 119 32.06 1.99 25.29
N PRO A 120 32.66 0.80 25.50
CA PRO A 120 33.87 0.64 26.31
C PRO A 120 35.03 1.50 25.82
N ASP A 121 35.80 2.09 26.75
CA ASP A 121 36.91 2.97 26.37
C ASP A 121 38.08 2.23 25.70
N ASP A 122 38.16 0.90 25.82
CA ASP A 122 39.18 0.06 25.19
C ASP A 122 38.87 -0.32 23.72
N ILE A 123 37.67 -0.01 23.20
CA ILE A 123 37.33 -0.34 21.81
C ILE A 123 37.81 0.71 20.80
N SER A 124 38.72 0.38 19.90
CA SER A 124 39.25 1.36 18.94
C SER A 124 38.20 2.02 18.04
N CYS A 125 37.12 1.31 17.70
CA CYS A 125 36.02 1.84 16.90
C CYS A 125 34.72 1.09 17.18
N LEU A 126 33.62 1.84 17.36
CA LEU A 126 32.28 1.28 17.53
C LEU A 126 31.44 1.54 16.27
N ASN A 127 30.77 0.51 15.75
CA ASN A 127 29.83 0.67 14.64
C ASN A 127 28.45 1.07 15.17
N TYR A 128 27.88 2.17 14.68
CA TYR A 128 26.53 2.61 15.03
C TYR A 128 25.64 2.53 13.80
N LEU A 129 24.64 1.64 13.83
CA LEU A 129 23.74 1.39 12.72
C LEU A 129 22.38 2.03 13.01
N LEU A 130 22.02 3.06 12.24
CA LEU A 130 20.74 3.76 12.39
C LEU A 130 19.76 3.31 11.30
N PHE A 131 18.70 2.62 11.71
CA PHE A 131 17.62 2.14 10.85
C PHE A 131 16.38 3.01 11.00
N VAL A 132 15.80 3.46 9.88
CA VAL A 132 14.56 4.25 9.88
C VAL A 132 13.48 3.65 8.99
N SER A 133 12.23 3.66 9.46
CA SER A 133 11.08 3.09 8.73
C SER A 133 10.64 3.90 7.51
N ASN A 134 11.14 5.13 7.36
CA ASN A 134 10.89 6.00 6.21
C ASN A 134 12.23 6.45 5.58
N ASP A 135 12.65 7.69 5.84
CA ASP A 135 13.83 8.28 5.21
C ASP A 135 14.38 9.44 6.05
N PHE A 136 15.51 10.01 5.64
CA PHE A 136 16.16 11.16 6.27
C PHE A 136 15.90 12.44 5.47
N THR A 137 15.92 13.61 6.11
CA THR A 137 15.94 14.88 5.37
C THR A 137 17.30 15.11 4.71
N GLY A 138 17.37 15.93 3.66
CA GLY A 138 18.63 16.28 2.98
C GLY A 138 19.75 16.73 3.95
N PRO A 139 19.48 17.67 4.87
CA PRO A 139 20.45 18.08 5.89
C PRO A 139 20.88 16.96 6.85
N ALA A 140 19.99 16.01 7.16
CA ALA A 140 20.34 14.85 8.00
C ALA A 140 21.24 13.85 7.25
N ILE A 141 21.00 13.65 5.95
CA ILE A 141 21.84 12.82 5.07
C ILE A 141 23.25 13.40 5.00
N GLU A 142 23.36 14.72 4.81
CA GLU A 142 24.65 15.42 4.77
C GLU A 142 25.42 15.22 6.07
N LEU A 143 24.80 15.49 7.22
CA LEU A 143 25.38 15.22 8.54
C LEU A 143 25.87 13.77 8.66
N LEU A 144 25.01 12.79 8.40
CA LEU A 144 25.35 11.37 8.57
C LEU A 144 26.43 10.88 7.59
N SER A 145 26.59 11.52 6.43
CA SER A 145 27.61 11.13 5.44
C SER A 145 29.05 11.44 5.89
N LYS A 146 29.21 12.47 6.73
CA LYS A 146 30.49 12.97 7.22
C LYS A 146 30.37 13.35 8.70
N PHE A 147 29.77 12.46 9.49
CA PHE A 147 29.35 12.77 10.85
C PHE A 147 30.49 13.32 11.72
N ASN A 148 31.63 12.63 11.74
CA ASN A 148 32.78 12.96 12.58
C ASN A 148 33.41 14.33 12.25
N THR A 149 33.00 15.00 11.16
CA THR A 149 33.42 16.38 10.85
C THR A 149 32.27 17.36 10.88
N GLU A 150 31.08 16.98 10.40
CA GLU A 150 29.92 17.86 10.31
C GLU A 150 29.28 18.12 11.67
N ILE A 151 29.35 17.17 12.61
CA ILE A 151 28.76 17.29 13.95
C ILE A 151 29.35 18.47 14.74
N TYR A 152 30.61 18.82 14.50
CA TYR A 152 31.28 19.93 15.19
C TYR A 152 30.90 21.33 14.68
N LYS A 153 30.13 21.41 13.58
CA LYS A 153 29.53 22.67 13.12
C LYS A 153 28.23 22.99 13.86
N GLU A 154 27.72 22.05 14.64
CA GLU A 154 26.48 22.17 15.38
C GLU A 154 26.76 22.57 16.84
N ASP A 155 25.74 23.14 17.49
CA ASP A 155 25.80 23.54 18.90
C ASP A 155 25.53 22.33 19.82
N LEU A 156 26.59 21.55 20.09
CA LEU A 156 26.50 20.33 20.89
C LEU A 156 26.05 20.58 22.32
N GLU A 157 26.45 21.68 22.94
CA GLU A 157 26.05 22.06 24.30
C GLU A 157 24.53 22.25 24.36
N LYS A 158 23.96 22.97 23.39
CA LYS A 158 22.51 23.15 23.29
C LYS A 158 21.77 21.81 23.16
N TYR A 159 22.23 20.90 22.29
CA TYR A 159 21.58 19.60 22.15
C TYR A 159 21.72 18.74 23.41
N PHE A 160 22.89 18.78 24.06
CA PHE A 160 23.15 18.08 25.32
C PHE A 160 22.21 18.54 26.42
N ILE A 161 22.06 19.85 26.61
CA ILE A 161 21.15 20.43 27.61
C ILE A 161 19.71 19.99 27.35
N GLN A 162 19.25 20.05 26.09
CA GLN A 162 17.91 19.61 25.74
C GLN A 162 17.67 18.13 26.07
N ILE A 163 18.64 17.25 25.78
CA ILE A 163 18.53 15.83 26.11
C ILE A 163 18.58 15.64 27.63
N LYS A 164 19.44 16.38 28.34
CA LYS A 164 19.53 16.31 29.81
C LYS A 164 18.21 16.66 30.50
N GLU A 165 17.47 17.64 29.96
CA GLU A 165 16.15 18.02 30.46
C GLU A 165 15.10 16.91 30.26
N ASP A 166 15.22 16.13 29.18
CA ASP A 166 14.25 15.09 28.80
C ASP A 166 14.43 13.76 29.57
N TYR A 167 15.58 13.51 30.20
CA TYR A 167 15.90 12.21 30.81
C TYR A 167 16.54 12.31 32.20
N GLU A 168 15.91 11.66 33.20
CA GLU A 168 16.40 11.70 34.59
C GLU A 168 17.80 11.14 34.78
N SER A 169 18.18 10.12 34.00
CA SER A 169 19.49 9.47 34.03
C SER A 169 20.66 10.42 33.74
N PHE A 170 20.41 11.62 33.21
CA PHE A 170 21.43 12.59 32.84
C PHE A 170 21.53 13.79 33.79
N LYS A 171 20.71 13.85 34.85
CA LYS A 171 20.67 15.00 35.78
C LYS A 171 22.04 15.39 36.32
N GLU A 172 22.90 14.41 36.58
CA GLU A 172 24.25 14.61 37.15
C GLU A 172 25.33 14.94 36.10
N LEU A 173 25.06 14.79 34.80
CA LEU A 173 26.07 15.03 33.77
C LEU A 173 26.26 16.54 33.53
N ASP A 174 27.50 17.02 33.55
CA ASP A 174 27.86 18.36 33.11
C ASP A 174 28.50 18.33 31.72
N PHE A 175 28.10 19.24 30.83
CA PHE A 175 28.61 19.25 29.46
C PHE A 175 30.12 19.52 29.42
N LYS A 176 30.62 20.46 30.23
CA LYS A 176 32.05 20.84 30.22
C LYS A 176 32.93 19.72 30.76
N GLU A 177 32.43 18.97 31.74
CA GLU A 177 33.14 17.81 32.29
C GLU A 177 33.15 16.64 31.29
N CYS A 178 32.08 16.46 30.53
CA CYS A 178 31.90 15.35 29.59
C CYS A 178 32.39 15.64 28.17
N GLU A 179 32.64 16.91 27.82
CA GLU A 179 32.85 17.36 26.44
C GLU A 179 33.95 16.58 25.72
N GLU A 180 35.11 16.45 26.37
CA GLU A 180 36.26 15.75 25.79
C GLU A 180 35.98 14.24 25.61
N SER A 181 35.26 13.62 26.54
CA SER A 181 34.84 12.21 26.41
C SER A 181 33.83 12.03 25.26
N ILE A 182 32.87 12.94 25.12
CA ILE A 182 31.91 12.96 24.00
C ILE A 182 32.67 13.10 22.67
N LYS A 183 33.63 14.03 22.58
CA LYS A 183 34.43 14.22 21.37
C LYS A 183 35.26 12.99 21.03
N ASP A 184 35.90 12.35 22.01
CA ASP A 184 36.66 11.11 21.79
C ASP A 184 35.75 10.01 21.23
N LYS A 185 34.60 9.76 21.89
CA LYS A 185 33.65 8.74 21.44
C LYS A 185 33.04 9.07 20.07
N ILE A 186 32.77 10.35 19.75
CA ILE A 186 32.37 10.78 18.39
C ILE A 186 33.43 10.37 17.36
N ASN A 187 34.70 10.64 17.63
CA ASN A 187 35.80 10.34 16.70
C ASN A 187 35.96 8.84 16.44
N ARG A 188 35.63 8.00 17.44
CA ARG A 188 35.68 6.53 17.36
C ARG A 188 34.41 5.89 16.83
N LEU A 189 33.34 6.68 16.61
CA LEU A 189 32.07 6.19 16.09
C LEU A 189 32.13 6.05 14.57
N ARG A 190 31.72 4.89 14.06
CA ARG A 190 31.51 4.64 12.62
C ARG A 190 30.02 4.49 12.36
N LEU A 191 29.42 5.54 11.81
CA LEU A 191 27.99 5.57 11.52
C LEU A 191 27.64 4.93 10.18
N GLN A 192 26.58 4.14 10.19
CA GLN A 192 25.90 3.64 9.01
C GLN A 192 24.41 3.95 9.15
N LYS A 193 23.78 4.38 8.06
CA LYS A 193 22.35 4.69 8.00
C LYS A 193 21.67 3.77 7.01
N TYR A 194 20.45 3.36 7.34
CA TYR A 194 19.61 2.51 6.51
C TYR A 194 18.21 3.10 6.51
N ASN A 195 17.73 3.53 5.34
CA ASN A 195 16.36 3.97 5.17
C ASN A 195 15.44 2.80 4.76
N SER A 196 14.15 3.08 4.58
CA SER A 196 13.17 2.08 4.15
C SER A 196 13.57 1.34 2.88
N ILE A 197 14.17 2.03 1.90
CA ILE A 197 14.59 1.40 0.64
C ILE A 197 15.76 0.46 0.87
N ASP A 198 16.75 0.88 1.66
CA ASP A 198 17.91 0.05 2.02
C ASP A 198 17.45 -1.23 2.75
N ILE A 199 16.58 -1.07 3.75
CA ILE A 199 16.03 -2.19 4.54
C ILE A 199 15.26 -3.15 3.65
N ALA A 200 14.41 -2.64 2.74
CA ALA A 200 13.60 -3.47 1.88
C ALA A 200 14.44 -4.25 0.85
N CYS A 201 15.52 -3.64 0.34
CA CYS A 201 16.48 -4.31 -0.53
C CYS A 201 17.24 -5.41 0.20
N ASP A 202 17.66 -5.17 1.44
CA ASP A 202 18.31 -6.18 2.29
C ASP A 202 17.35 -7.34 2.62
N LEU A 203 16.10 -7.05 2.98
CA LEU A 203 15.08 -8.05 3.28
C LEU A 203 14.71 -8.92 2.10
N ALA A 204 14.85 -8.42 0.86
CA ALA A 204 14.58 -9.20 -0.35
C ALA A 204 15.47 -10.46 -0.45
N LEU A 205 16.63 -10.47 0.23
CA LEU A 205 17.51 -11.64 0.34
C LEU A 205 16.99 -12.71 1.32
N TYR A 206 16.01 -12.37 2.17
CA TYR A 206 15.48 -13.23 3.23
C TYR A 206 13.95 -13.31 3.20
N PRO A 207 13.34 -13.96 2.19
CA PRO A 207 11.88 -14.01 2.03
C PRO A 207 11.12 -14.58 3.24
N GLU A 208 11.73 -15.50 3.98
CA GLU A 208 11.13 -16.08 5.18
C GLU A 208 10.96 -15.05 6.30
N ILE A 209 11.86 -14.07 6.42
CA ILE A 209 11.67 -12.94 7.34
C ILE A 209 10.46 -12.12 6.89
N ILE A 210 10.35 -11.80 5.60
CA ILE A 210 9.24 -10.98 5.07
C ILE A 210 7.88 -11.62 5.40
N LYS A 211 7.73 -12.94 5.22
CA LYS A 211 6.48 -13.67 5.51
C LYS A 211 6.04 -13.62 6.99
N ASN A 212 6.99 -13.42 7.90
CA ASN A 212 6.68 -13.33 9.32
C ASN A 212 5.98 -12.01 9.66
N TYR A 213 6.32 -10.92 8.97
CA TYR A 213 5.83 -9.58 9.27
C TYR A 213 4.80 -9.06 8.26
N PHE A 214 4.80 -9.58 7.03
CA PHE A 214 3.94 -9.08 5.95
C PHE A 214 3.16 -10.21 5.28
N SER A 215 1.89 -9.93 5.00
CA SER A 215 1.03 -10.74 4.12
C SER A 215 1.46 -10.52 2.68
N ILE A 216 2.14 -11.51 2.08
CA ILE A 216 2.61 -11.43 0.69
C ILE A 216 1.43 -11.75 -0.23
N MET A 217 0.88 -10.74 -0.90
CA MET A 217 -0.03 -10.99 -2.03
C MET A 217 0.81 -11.32 -3.26
N SER A 218 0.88 -12.60 -3.60
CA SER A 218 1.53 -13.04 -4.82
C SER A 218 0.72 -12.62 -6.04
N ILE A 219 1.37 -11.90 -6.96
CA ILE A 219 0.88 -11.85 -8.34
C ILE A 219 1.42 -13.11 -9.01
N SER A 220 0.80 -14.24 -8.68
CA SER A 220 0.97 -15.48 -9.43
C SER A 220 0.56 -15.23 -10.89
N SER A 221 1.10 -16.03 -11.81
CA SER A 221 0.71 -15.95 -13.21
C SER A 221 -0.83 -15.95 -13.27
N LEU A 222 -1.41 -15.01 -14.02
CA LEU A 222 -2.86 -14.84 -14.11
C LEU A 222 -3.57 -16.18 -14.37
N LYS A 223 -2.88 -17.12 -15.04
CA LYS A 223 -3.36 -18.44 -15.39
C LYS A 223 -3.43 -19.40 -14.20
N ASP A 224 -2.36 -19.54 -13.41
CA ASP A 224 -2.37 -20.41 -12.22
C ASP A 224 -3.34 -19.89 -11.14
N THR A 225 -3.46 -18.56 -11.08
CA THR A 225 -4.41 -17.88 -10.18
C THR A 225 -5.85 -18.08 -10.64
N GLU A 226 -6.11 -18.02 -11.95
CA GLU A 226 -7.41 -18.27 -12.53
C GLU A 226 -7.82 -19.74 -12.34
N ASP A 227 -6.90 -20.69 -12.54
CA ASP A 227 -7.16 -22.12 -12.34
C ASP A 227 -7.39 -22.45 -10.86
N ALA A 228 -6.60 -21.88 -9.94
CA ALA A 228 -6.84 -22.01 -8.51
C ALA A 228 -8.20 -21.42 -8.10
N LEU A 229 -8.55 -20.25 -8.61
CA LEU A 229 -9.82 -19.58 -8.31
C LEU A 229 -11.00 -20.35 -8.95
N ARG A 230 -10.82 -20.95 -10.14
CA ARG A 230 -11.78 -21.89 -10.75
C ARG A 230 -11.99 -23.12 -9.88
N ASN A 231 -10.92 -23.71 -9.38
CA ASN A 231 -11.02 -24.88 -8.51
C ASN A 231 -11.73 -24.53 -7.20
N VAL A 232 -11.37 -23.41 -6.59
CA VAL A 232 -12.01 -22.91 -5.37
C VAL A 232 -13.51 -22.63 -5.61
N LEU A 233 -13.87 -21.90 -6.66
CA LEU A 233 -15.27 -21.63 -6.99
C LEU A 233 -16.07 -22.92 -7.28
N ASN A 234 -15.46 -23.89 -7.97
CA ASN A 234 -16.06 -25.21 -8.21
C ASN A 234 -16.24 -26.01 -6.90
N GLU A 235 -15.28 -25.94 -5.96
CA GLU A 235 -15.40 -26.53 -4.62
C GLU A 235 -16.53 -25.87 -3.81
N PHE A 236 -16.79 -24.58 -4.04
CA PHE A 236 -17.93 -23.85 -3.48
C PHE A 236 -19.25 -24.07 -4.23
N GLY A 237 -19.30 -24.97 -5.22
CA GLY A 237 -20.48 -25.17 -6.07
C GLY A 237 -20.81 -23.97 -6.95
N MET A 238 -19.98 -22.93 -6.98
CA MET A 238 -20.13 -21.78 -7.88
C MET A 238 -19.43 -22.08 -9.20
N ASN A 239 -20.01 -23.02 -9.96
CA ASN A 239 -19.48 -23.38 -11.27
C ASN A 239 -19.57 -22.18 -12.23
N PHE A 240 -18.50 -21.93 -12.99
CA PHE A 240 -18.56 -20.99 -14.10
C PHE A 240 -19.63 -21.44 -15.10
N LEU A 241 -20.50 -20.50 -15.50
CA LEU A 241 -21.49 -20.75 -16.54
C LEU A 241 -20.77 -20.94 -17.88
N THR A 242 -20.95 -22.10 -18.50
CA THR A 242 -20.40 -22.45 -19.81
C THR A 242 -21.51 -22.48 -20.87
N ASP A 243 -21.13 -22.63 -22.14
CA ASP A 243 -22.09 -22.84 -23.23
C ASP A 243 -22.98 -24.07 -23.02
N GLU A 244 -22.50 -25.09 -22.31
CA GLU A 244 -23.33 -26.25 -21.91
C GLU A 244 -24.43 -25.83 -20.93
N THR A 245 -24.15 -24.87 -20.04
CA THR A 245 -25.15 -24.35 -19.11
C THR A 245 -26.24 -23.55 -19.85
N LEU A 246 -25.91 -22.89 -20.96
CA LEU A 246 -26.90 -22.22 -21.81
C LEU A 246 -27.82 -23.23 -22.51
N LYS A 247 -27.27 -24.36 -22.98
CA LYS A 247 -28.06 -25.46 -23.55
C LYS A 247 -28.99 -26.10 -22.53
N ASP A 248 -28.53 -26.28 -21.29
CA ASP A 248 -29.36 -26.74 -20.18
C ASP A 248 -30.52 -25.77 -19.92
N PHE A 249 -30.23 -24.48 -19.80
CA PHE A 249 -31.25 -23.45 -19.62
C PHE A 249 -32.28 -23.45 -20.77
N GLU A 250 -31.83 -23.50 -22.02
CA GLU A 250 -32.71 -23.63 -23.20
C GLU A 250 -33.59 -24.88 -23.10
N SER A 251 -33.02 -26.03 -22.73
CA SER A 251 -33.74 -27.30 -22.62
C SER A 251 -34.88 -27.26 -21.62
N ARG A 252 -34.74 -26.46 -20.56
CA ARG A 252 -35.75 -26.27 -19.51
C ARG A 252 -36.90 -25.37 -19.96
N ILE A 253 -36.59 -24.29 -20.70
CA ILE A 253 -37.61 -23.31 -21.09
C ILE A 253 -38.27 -23.62 -22.43
N LYS A 254 -37.66 -24.43 -23.30
CA LYS A 254 -38.15 -24.66 -24.69
C LYS A 254 -39.57 -25.23 -24.75
N ASN A 255 -39.96 -26.05 -23.78
CA ASN A 255 -41.26 -26.74 -23.75
C ASN A 255 -42.36 -25.91 -23.06
N ILE A 256 -42.03 -24.74 -22.50
CA ILE A 256 -43.00 -23.88 -21.82
C ILE A 256 -43.86 -23.17 -22.88
N PRO A 257 -45.21 -23.23 -22.81
CA PRO A 257 -46.08 -22.53 -23.76
C PRO A 257 -45.82 -21.02 -23.77
N ASN A 258 -46.00 -20.36 -24.91
CA ASN A 258 -45.69 -18.93 -25.06
C ASN A 258 -46.54 -18.04 -24.14
N GLU A 259 -47.79 -18.43 -23.90
CA GLU A 259 -48.72 -17.78 -22.96
C GLU A 259 -48.21 -17.76 -21.51
N ASN A 260 -47.29 -18.65 -21.15
CA ASN A 260 -46.68 -18.74 -19.83
C ASN A 260 -45.23 -18.21 -19.81
N ARG A 261 -44.82 -17.47 -20.85
CA ARG A 261 -43.53 -16.76 -20.94
C ARG A 261 -43.79 -15.26 -20.82
N ILE A 262 -43.55 -14.71 -19.65
CA ILE A 262 -43.91 -13.33 -19.33
C ILE A 262 -42.65 -12.48 -19.21
N LYS A 263 -42.54 -11.49 -20.09
CA LYS A 263 -41.43 -10.54 -20.13
C LYS A 263 -41.81 -9.25 -19.42
N LEU A 264 -41.12 -8.92 -18.33
CA LEU A 264 -41.30 -7.69 -17.56
C LEU A 264 -40.07 -6.76 -17.68
N GLY A 265 -39.48 -6.72 -18.88
CA GLY A 265 -38.35 -5.85 -19.20
C GLY A 265 -37.03 -6.38 -18.63
N ALA A 266 -36.78 -6.14 -17.34
CA ALA A 266 -35.55 -6.52 -16.65
C ALA A 266 -35.57 -7.92 -16.04
N VAL A 267 -36.74 -8.56 -16.00
CA VAL A 267 -36.94 -9.91 -15.50
C VAL A 267 -37.88 -10.64 -16.46
N ASP A 268 -37.48 -11.85 -16.85
CA ASP A 268 -38.29 -12.76 -17.64
C ASP A 268 -38.74 -13.92 -16.75
N PHE A 269 -40.04 -14.22 -16.77
CA PHE A 269 -40.64 -15.32 -16.03
C PHE A 269 -41.10 -16.41 -17.00
N TYR A 270 -40.81 -17.67 -16.67
CA TYR A 270 -41.17 -18.83 -17.45
C TYR A 270 -41.99 -19.80 -16.61
N GLY A 271 -43.13 -20.27 -17.12
CA GLY A 271 -43.97 -21.29 -16.49
C GLY A 271 -45.10 -20.77 -15.59
N TYR A 272 -45.29 -19.45 -15.52
CA TYR A 272 -46.33 -18.83 -14.71
C TYR A 272 -47.43 -18.23 -15.59
N GLU A 273 -48.69 -18.42 -15.19
CA GLU A 273 -49.85 -17.85 -15.90
C GLU A 273 -49.99 -16.34 -15.64
N LEU A 274 -50.46 -15.58 -16.64
CA LEU A 274 -50.66 -14.13 -16.52
C LEU A 274 -51.60 -13.75 -15.37
N ASP A 275 -52.67 -14.52 -15.15
CA ASP A 275 -53.64 -14.28 -14.08
C ASP A 275 -53.04 -14.37 -12.68
N TYR A 276 -52.00 -15.19 -12.50
CA TYR A 276 -51.25 -15.26 -11.24
C TYR A 276 -50.56 -13.91 -10.95
N PHE A 277 -49.91 -13.30 -11.95
CA PHE A 277 -49.27 -11.99 -11.78
C PHE A 277 -50.28 -10.88 -11.54
N LEU A 278 -51.42 -10.90 -12.24
CA LEU A 278 -52.47 -9.91 -12.06
C LEU A 278 -53.07 -9.91 -10.65
N LYS A 279 -53.12 -11.09 -10.00
CA LYS A 279 -53.55 -11.25 -8.60
C LYS A 279 -52.47 -10.91 -7.59
N ASN A 280 -51.18 -11.01 -7.96
CA ASN A 280 -50.04 -10.86 -7.04
C ASN A 280 -49.10 -9.69 -7.41
N LYS A 281 -49.63 -8.59 -7.93
CA LYS A 281 -48.83 -7.45 -8.45
C LYS A 281 -47.80 -6.90 -7.46
N GLU A 282 -48.14 -6.83 -6.17
CA GLU A 282 -47.23 -6.32 -5.13
C GLU A 282 -46.01 -7.23 -4.94
N LEU A 283 -46.20 -8.55 -4.93
CA LEU A 283 -45.12 -9.53 -4.84
C LEU A 283 -44.16 -9.40 -6.03
N VAL A 284 -44.71 -9.27 -7.23
CA VAL A 284 -43.94 -9.15 -8.47
C VAL A 284 -43.13 -7.85 -8.48
N PHE A 285 -43.74 -6.76 -8.01
CA PHE A 285 -43.05 -5.47 -7.85
C PHE A 285 -41.94 -5.55 -6.79
N SER A 286 -42.15 -6.29 -5.70
CA SER A 286 -41.13 -6.54 -4.67
C SER A 286 -39.93 -7.30 -5.24
N VAL A 287 -40.16 -8.37 -6.00
CA VAL A 287 -39.10 -9.15 -6.68
C VAL A 287 -38.31 -8.25 -7.62
N PHE A 288 -39.00 -7.46 -8.45
CA PHE A 288 -38.37 -6.50 -9.34
C PHE A 288 -37.49 -5.50 -8.58
N LYS A 289 -38.02 -4.88 -7.51
CA LYS A 289 -37.31 -3.90 -6.69
C LYS A 289 -36.03 -4.48 -6.08
N ASN A 290 -36.10 -5.71 -5.56
CA ASN A 290 -34.95 -6.36 -4.94
C ASN A 290 -33.85 -6.67 -5.98
N ILE A 291 -34.23 -7.15 -7.17
CA ILE A 291 -33.27 -7.42 -8.25
C ILE A 291 -32.57 -6.14 -8.70
N PHE A 292 -33.32 -5.05 -8.88
CA PHE A 292 -32.73 -3.75 -9.22
C PHE A 292 -31.80 -3.23 -8.12
N HIS A 293 -32.19 -3.38 -6.85
CA HIS A 293 -31.37 -2.96 -5.73
C HIS A 293 -30.03 -3.70 -5.71
N GLU A 294 -30.05 -5.03 -5.81
CA GLU A 294 -28.83 -5.84 -5.81
C GLU A 294 -27.99 -5.61 -7.07
N LYS A 295 -28.62 -5.42 -8.24
CA LYS A 295 -27.91 -5.02 -9.45
C LYS A 295 -27.19 -3.68 -9.26
N ALA A 296 -27.84 -2.68 -8.67
CA ALA A 296 -27.22 -1.39 -8.41
C ALA A 296 -26.02 -1.49 -7.46
N ARG A 297 -26.08 -2.37 -6.44
CA ARG A 297 -24.95 -2.64 -5.54
C ARG A 297 -23.77 -3.29 -6.26
N LEU A 298 -24.03 -4.27 -7.12
CA LEU A 298 -22.99 -4.89 -7.94
C LEU A 298 -22.38 -3.87 -8.92
N ASP A 299 -23.23 -3.07 -9.57
CA ASP A 299 -22.80 -2.02 -10.49
C ASP A 299 -21.91 -0.97 -9.76
N GLN A 300 -22.20 -0.64 -8.49
CA GLN A 300 -21.34 0.19 -7.63
C GLN A 300 -19.98 -0.49 -7.35
N GLN A 301 -19.97 -1.77 -7.00
CA GLN A 301 -18.71 -2.48 -6.75
C GLN A 301 -17.83 -2.56 -8.00
N ILE A 302 -18.43 -2.72 -9.19
CA ILE A 302 -17.70 -2.66 -10.45
C ILE A 302 -17.06 -1.28 -10.66
N LEU A 303 -17.77 -0.21 -10.31
CA LEU A 303 -17.24 1.16 -10.39
C LEU A 303 -16.03 1.35 -9.46
N GLU A 304 -16.12 0.88 -8.21
CA GLU A 304 -15.03 0.93 -7.22
C GLU A 304 -13.81 0.12 -7.69
N PHE A 305 -14.04 -1.10 -8.19
CA PHE A 305 -12.99 -1.93 -8.76
C PHE A 305 -12.32 -1.27 -9.98
N LEU A 306 -13.10 -0.64 -10.85
CA LEU A 306 -12.58 0.08 -12.02
C LEU A 306 -11.74 1.28 -11.60
N LEU A 307 -12.15 2.03 -10.58
CA LEU A 307 -11.38 3.13 -10.01
C LEU A 307 -10.03 2.67 -9.46
N ASP A 308 -9.99 1.54 -8.74
CA ASP A 308 -8.74 0.95 -8.25
C ASP A 308 -7.79 0.57 -9.41
N LYS A 309 -8.33 -0.02 -10.48
CA LYS A 309 -7.55 -0.35 -11.68
C LYS A 309 -7.04 0.89 -12.40
N ILE A 310 -7.84 1.96 -12.50
CA ILE A 310 -7.40 3.25 -13.06
C ILE A 310 -6.25 3.80 -12.22
N HIS A 311 -6.40 3.85 -10.90
CA HIS A 311 -5.38 4.35 -9.98
C HIS A 311 -4.06 3.58 -10.13
N THR A 312 -4.13 2.26 -10.12
CA THR A 312 -2.97 1.37 -10.33
C THR A 312 -2.27 1.68 -11.65
N LYS A 313 -3.01 1.76 -12.76
CA LYS A 313 -2.45 2.06 -14.08
C LYS A 313 -1.85 3.47 -14.17
N VAL A 314 -2.45 4.46 -13.53
CA VAL A 314 -1.90 5.82 -13.48
C VAL A 314 -0.56 5.83 -12.73
N ILE A 315 -0.45 5.14 -11.61
CA ILE A 315 0.83 5.01 -10.90
C ILE A 315 1.88 4.34 -11.78
N GLU A 316 1.55 3.20 -12.36
CA GLU A 316 2.48 2.39 -13.16
C GLU A 316 2.94 3.10 -14.43
N GLU A 317 2.01 3.67 -15.20
CA GLU A 317 2.28 4.17 -16.55
C GLU A 317 2.55 5.67 -16.59
N ILE A 318 1.98 6.46 -15.67
CA ILE A 318 2.12 7.91 -15.67
C ILE A 318 3.12 8.36 -14.60
N THR A 319 2.90 8.00 -13.33
CA THR A 319 3.79 8.43 -12.24
C THR A 319 5.18 7.81 -12.38
N ASN A 320 5.29 6.49 -12.46
CA ASN A 320 6.57 5.79 -12.45
C ASN A 320 7.35 5.95 -13.77
N LYS A 321 6.66 5.93 -14.92
CA LYS A 321 7.32 5.93 -16.24
C LYS A 321 7.49 7.32 -16.85
N LEU A 322 6.64 8.29 -16.49
CA LEU A 322 6.72 9.66 -17.02
C LEU A 322 7.19 10.65 -15.95
N LEU A 323 6.47 10.78 -14.84
CA LEU A 323 6.77 11.80 -13.81
C LEU A 323 8.14 11.59 -13.15
N TYR A 324 8.40 10.41 -12.57
CA TYR A 324 9.67 10.13 -11.89
C TYR A 324 10.89 10.08 -12.83
N LYS A 325 10.63 9.99 -14.14
CA LYS A 325 11.66 10.11 -15.18
C LYS A 325 11.75 11.51 -15.76
N ASN A 326 11.11 12.50 -15.13
CA ASN A 326 11.07 13.91 -15.54
C ASN A 326 10.63 14.11 -17.00
N LYS A 327 9.76 13.23 -17.53
CA LYS A 327 9.22 13.35 -18.89
C LYS A 327 8.01 14.26 -18.98
N ILE A 328 7.31 14.45 -17.86
CA ILE A 328 6.17 15.35 -17.71
C ILE A 328 6.26 16.06 -16.35
N HIS A 329 5.64 17.23 -16.26
CA HIS A 329 5.54 18.02 -15.04
C HIS A 329 4.46 17.48 -14.08
N PRO A 330 4.63 17.61 -12.75
CA PRO A 330 3.62 17.19 -11.76
C PRO A 330 2.21 17.74 -12.01
N PHE A 331 2.12 18.98 -12.51
CA PHE A 331 0.82 19.59 -12.87
C PHE A 331 0.05 18.74 -13.88
N SER A 332 0.72 18.26 -14.93
CA SER A 332 0.12 17.52 -16.03
C SER A 332 -0.45 16.16 -15.61
N VAL A 333 0.05 15.59 -14.51
CA VAL A 333 -0.46 14.32 -13.94
C VAL A 333 -1.91 14.45 -13.47
N GLN A 334 -2.35 15.64 -13.07
CA GLN A 334 -3.71 15.89 -12.57
C GLN A 334 -4.81 15.58 -13.61
N ILE A 335 -4.45 15.53 -14.90
CA ILE A 335 -5.35 15.22 -16.01
C ILE A 335 -5.63 13.71 -16.10
N ALA A 336 -4.69 12.86 -15.65
CA ALA A 336 -4.68 11.43 -15.93
C ALA A 336 -5.94 10.70 -15.41
N SER A 337 -6.16 10.74 -14.09
CA SER A 337 -7.28 10.02 -13.47
C SER A 337 -8.64 10.56 -13.91
N PRO A 338 -8.91 11.89 -13.95
CA PRO A 338 -10.19 12.41 -14.42
C PRO A 338 -10.50 12.04 -15.87
N TYR A 339 -9.49 12.05 -16.75
CA TYR A 339 -9.67 11.72 -18.16
C TYR A 339 -9.99 10.24 -18.37
N ILE A 340 -9.17 9.34 -17.81
CA ILE A 340 -9.40 7.89 -17.92
C ILE A 340 -10.75 7.52 -17.28
N SER A 341 -11.07 8.09 -16.11
CA SER A 341 -12.34 7.83 -15.42
C SER A 341 -13.53 8.27 -16.26
N ALA A 342 -13.50 9.46 -16.86
CA ALA A 342 -14.59 9.94 -17.69
C ALA A 342 -14.87 8.99 -18.87
N LEU A 343 -13.83 8.49 -19.55
CA LEU A 343 -13.97 7.54 -20.66
C LEU A 343 -14.47 6.17 -20.20
N CYS A 344 -13.91 5.64 -19.13
CA CYS A 344 -14.29 4.34 -18.61
C CYS A 344 -15.72 4.36 -18.04
N PHE A 345 -16.13 5.43 -17.36
CA PHE A 345 -17.49 5.61 -16.84
C PHE A 345 -18.50 5.82 -17.95
N ALA A 346 -18.16 6.57 -19.00
CA ALA A 346 -19.01 6.69 -20.18
C ALA A 346 -19.28 5.30 -20.79
N SER A 347 -18.25 4.47 -20.91
CA SER A 347 -18.39 3.10 -21.39
C SER A 347 -19.22 2.24 -20.43
N LEU A 348 -18.93 2.29 -19.13
CA LEU A 348 -19.60 1.49 -18.11
C LEU A 348 -21.10 1.81 -18.02
N PHE A 349 -21.46 3.10 -17.90
CA PHE A 349 -22.84 3.51 -17.79
C PHE A 349 -23.66 3.18 -19.04
N ARG A 350 -23.06 3.23 -20.24
CA ARG A 350 -23.72 2.76 -21.47
C ARG A 350 -24.06 1.27 -21.44
N THR A 351 -23.34 0.46 -20.65
CA THR A 351 -23.68 -0.96 -20.46
C THR A 351 -24.70 -1.20 -19.33
N MET A 352 -24.81 -0.27 -18.38
CA MET A 352 -25.68 -0.39 -17.21
C MET A 352 -27.11 0.12 -17.46
N MET A 353 -27.29 1.06 -18.38
CA MET A 353 -28.58 1.70 -18.63
C MET A 353 -28.84 1.99 -20.11
N PRO A 354 -30.10 2.21 -20.51
CA PRO A 354 -30.45 2.58 -21.88
C PRO A 354 -29.71 3.84 -22.34
N ILE A 355 -29.33 3.87 -23.63
CA ILE A 355 -28.54 4.95 -24.23
C ILE A 355 -29.21 6.31 -24.05
N ASP A 356 -30.52 6.41 -24.26
CA ASP A 356 -31.24 7.68 -24.11
C ASP A 356 -31.25 8.19 -22.67
N LEU A 357 -31.32 7.27 -21.68
CA LEU A 357 -31.23 7.63 -20.27
C LEU A 357 -29.81 8.08 -19.92
N PHE A 358 -28.78 7.37 -20.40
CA PHE A 358 -27.38 7.76 -20.23
C PHE A 358 -27.13 9.19 -20.76
N LYS A 359 -27.60 9.50 -21.97
CA LYS A 359 -27.43 10.82 -22.59
C LYS A 359 -28.07 11.94 -21.77
N ARG A 360 -29.25 11.68 -21.19
CA ARG A 360 -29.97 12.65 -20.35
C ARG A 360 -29.34 12.81 -18.97
N SER A 361 -28.91 11.72 -18.35
CA SER A 361 -28.36 11.71 -16.99
C SER A 361 -26.89 12.15 -16.92
N PHE A 362 -26.12 11.87 -17.97
CA PHE A 362 -24.68 12.14 -18.03
C PHE A 362 -24.26 12.84 -19.34
N PRO A 363 -24.86 14.00 -19.69
CA PRO A 363 -24.58 14.70 -20.95
C PRO A 363 -23.11 15.14 -21.09
N ASN A 364 -22.39 15.30 -19.98
CA ASN A 364 -20.97 15.65 -19.98
C ASN A 364 -20.06 14.47 -20.34
N LEU A 365 -20.54 13.23 -20.20
CA LEU A 365 -19.80 12.02 -20.56
C LEU A 365 -20.14 11.54 -21.99
N ASP A 366 -21.26 12.00 -22.57
CA ASP A 366 -21.62 11.74 -23.97
C ASP A 366 -20.94 12.73 -24.94
N LYS A 367 -19.63 12.86 -24.82
CA LYS A 367 -18.81 13.78 -25.61
C LYS A 367 -17.66 13.04 -26.29
N SER A 368 -17.07 13.63 -27.32
CA SER A 368 -15.84 13.11 -27.90
C SER A 368 -14.68 13.21 -26.89
N ARG A 369 -13.65 12.37 -27.07
CA ARG A 369 -12.44 12.40 -26.22
C ARG A 369 -11.83 13.80 -26.10
N ASP A 370 -11.74 14.51 -27.22
CA ASP A 370 -11.22 15.89 -27.27
C ASP A 370 -12.07 16.86 -26.43
N LEU A 371 -13.40 16.76 -26.50
CA LEU A 371 -14.29 17.62 -25.72
C LEU A 371 -14.23 17.29 -24.22
N ILE A 372 -14.17 16.00 -23.86
CA ILE A 372 -13.98 15.55 -22.48
C ILE A 372 -12.66 16.09 -21.93
N LEU A 373 -11.58 15.95 -22.69
CA LEU A 373 -10.26 16.46 -22.32
C LEU A 373 -10.29 17.98 -22.11
N LYS A 374 -10.87 18.74 -23.04
CA LYS A 374 -11.01 20.20 -22.94
C LYS A 374 -11.80 20.64 -21.71
N ASP A 375 -12.86 19.92 -21.36
CA ASP A 375 -13.67 20.23 -20.18
C ASP A 375 -12.89 19.99 -18.88
N ILE A 376 -12.11 18.89 -18.83
CA ILE A 376 -11.23 18.56 -17.70
C ILE A 376 -10.09 19.59 -17.57
N GLU A 377 -9.42 19.91 -18.68
CA GLU A 377 -8.39 20.95 -18.76
C GLU A 377 -8.94 22.27 -18.21
N ARG A 378 -10.10 22.72 -18.70
CA ARG A 378 -10.72 23.97 -18.25
C ARG A 378 -10.98 23.97 -16.74
N LYS A 379 -11.43 22.85 -16.18
CA LYS A 379 -11.70 22.72 -14.75
C LYS A 379 -10.41 22.82 -13.93
N ILE A 380 -9.37 22.07 -14.29
CA ILE A 380 -8.09 22.03 -13.56
C ILE A 380 -7.37 23.38 -13.66
N PHE A 381 -7.34 24.03 -14.82
CA PHE A 381 -6.74 25.36 -14.96
C PHE A 381 -7.49 26.42 -14.15
N LYS A 382 -8.82 26.36 -14.10
CA LYS A 382 -9.63 27.28 -13.29
C LYS A 382 -9.37 27.08 -11.79
N GLU A 383 -9.25 25.84 -11.33
CA GLU A 383 -8.91 25.53 -9.94
C GLU A 383 -7.49 26.03 -9.59
N TYR A 384 -6.53 25.86 -10.49
CA TYR A 384 -5.16 26.37 -10.33
C TYR A 384 -5.12 27.91 -10.23
N GLU A 385 -5.86 28.62 -11.09
CA GLU A 385 -5.99 30.08 -11.06
C GLU A 385 -6.60 30.58 -9.74
N GLN A 386 -7.58 29.86 -9.20
CA GLN A 386 -8.18 30.17 -7.89
C GLN A 386 -7.21 29.96 -6.73
N ILE A 387 -6.33 28.95 -6.81
CA ILE A 387 -5.33 28.67 -5.78
C ILE A 387 -4.24 29.75 -5.76
N ILE A 388 -3.72 30.15 -6.93
CA ILE A 388 -2.72 31.23 -7.04
C ILE A 388 -3.28 32.55 -6.49
N SER A 389 -4.50 32.91 -6.90
CA SER A 389 -5.13 34.18 -6.51
C SER A 389 -5.44 34.27 -5.00
N LYS A 390 -5.68 33.14 -4.32
CA LYS A 390 -5.99 33.12 -2.87
C LYS A 390 -4.75 33.12 -1.97
N ASN A 391 -3.63 32.57 -2.42
CA ASN A 391 -2.50 32.28 -1.53
C ASN A 391 -1.44 33.38 -1.44
N HIS A 392 -1.58 34.52 -2.15
CA HIS A 392 -0.53 35.56 -2.24
C HIS A 392 0.89 34.98 -2.41
N LEU A 393 1.01 33.83 -3.10
CA LEU A 393 2.30 33.24 -3.42
C LEU A 393 2.98 34.27 -4.34
N ASN A 394 4.04 34.90 -3.84
CA ASN A 394 4.87 35.79 -4.62
C ASN A 394 5.19 35.08 -5.95
N MET A 395 4.93 35.74 -7.07
CA MET A 395 5.17 35.21 -8.42
C MET A 395 6.66 34.89 -8.71
N GLU A 396 7.52 34.97 -7.71
CA GLU A 396 8.96 34.69 -7.81
C GLU A 396 9.30 33.19 -7.64
N GLU A 397 8.42 32.36 -7.03
CA GLU A 397 8.68 30.92 -6.83
C GLU A 397 7.65 29.97 -7.48
N GLY A 398 6.48 30.46 -7.91
CA GLY A 398 5.47 29.67 -8.62
C GLY A 398 5.41 30.03 -10.11
N ALA A 399 5.41 29.03 -11.00
CA ALA A 399 5.20 29.26 -12.43
C ALA A 399 3.80 29.87 -12.67
N ASP A 400 3.73 30.99 -13.38
CA ASP A 400 2.48 31.66 -13.73
C ASP A 400 1.56 30.74 -14.57
N LEU A 401 0.27 31.11 -14.68
CA LEU A 401 -0.72 30.32 -15.41
C LEU A 401 -0.35 30.11 -16.89
N ILE A 402 0.38 31.06 -17.48
CA ILE A 402 0.83 31.00 -18.88
C ILE A 402 1.89 29.90 -19.01
N THR A 403 2.90 29.94 -18.16
CA THR A 403 3.99 28.97 -18.07
C THR A 403 3.46 27.57 -17.82
N ILE A 404 2.49 27.40 -16.91
CA ILE A 404 1.88 26.10 -16.63
C ILE A 404 1.07 25.56 -17.81
N LYS A 405 0.37 26.43 -18.56
CA LYS A 405 -0.30 26.02 -19.80
C LYS A 405 0.68 25.59 -20.87
N GLU A 406 1.80 26.30 -21.02
CA GLU A 406 2.86 25.93 -21.97
C GLU A 406 3.51 24.59 -21.61
N ILE A 407 3.85 24.39 -20.34
CA ILE A 407 4.35 23.12 -19.80
C ILE A 407 3.36 21.99 -20.09
N TYR A 408 2.08 22.19 -19.76
CA TYR A 408 1.06 21.19 -20.01
C TYR A 408 0.92 20.87 -21.51
N ASN A 409 0.91 21.88 -22.39
CA ASN A 409 0.80 21.67 -23.83
C ASN A 409 1.96 20.83 -24.39
N LYS A 410 3.17 21.01 -23.84
CA LYS A 410 4.33 20.17 -24.17
C LYS A 410 4.15 18.74 -23.67
N ASP A 411 3.74 18.56 -22.43
CA ASP A 411 3.54 17.24 -21.81
C ASP A 411 2.42 16.45 -22.47
N LYS A 412 1.36 17.14 -22.92
CA LYS A 412 0.17 16.59 -23.57
C LYS A 412 0.52 15.68 -24.76
N ILE A 413 1.57 16.03 -25.51
CA ILE A 413 2.04 15.28 -26.69
C ILE A 413 2.42 13.84 -26.31
N VAL A 414 3.00 13.65 -25.13
CA VAL A 414 3.44 12.34 -24.63
C VAL A 414 2.36 11.70 -23.74
N LEU A 415 1.68 12.51 -22.93
CA LEU A 415 0.73 12.05 -21.92
C LEU A 415 -0.53 11.44 -22.54
N ILE A 416 -1.21 12.16 -23.44
CA ILE A 416 -2.53 11.76 -23.93
C ILE A 416 -2.52 10.40 -24.66
N PRO A 417 -1.56 10.08 -25.55
CA PRO A 417 -1.53 8.76 -26.19
C PRO A 417 -1.44 7.60 -25.20
N ILE A 418 -0.76 7.80 -24.07
CA ILE A 418 -0.65 6.78 -23.01
C ILE A 418 -1.97 6.66 -22.24
N LEU A 419 -2.60 7.79 -21.90
CA LEU A 419 -3.92 7.77 -21.26
C LEU A 419 -4.98 7.11 -22.14
N ASP A 420 -4.96 7.37 -23.44
CA ASP A 420 -5.85 6.72 -24.41
C ASP A 420 -5.63 5.21 -24.43
N LYS A 421 -4.37 4.77 -24.50
CA LYS A 421 -4.03 3.34 -24.45
C LYS A 421 -4.53 2.66 -23.17
N ILE A 422 -4.34 3.29 -22.00
CA ILE A 422 -4.83 2.77 -20.73
C ILE A 422 -6.36 2.68 -20.74
N SER A 423 -7.03 3.74 -21.21
CA SER A 423 -8.48 3.80 -21.30
C SER A 423 -9.01 2.69 -22.21
N ASP A 424 -8.40 2.48 -23.38
CA ASP A 424 -8.79 1.43 -24.32
C ASP A 424 -8.60 0.03 -23.75
N GLU A 425 -7.50 -0.22 -23.03
CA GLU A 425 -7.27 -1.48 -22.33
C GLU A 425 -8.39 -1.77 -21.31
N LEU A 426 -8.75 -0.78 -20.50
CA LEU A 426 -9.78 -0.94 -19.46
C LEU A 426 -11.19 -1.04 -20.06
N ILE A 427 -11.51 -0.20 -21.05
CA ILE A 427 -12.80 -0.22 -21.75
C ILE A 427 -13.03 -1.56 -22.44
N SER A 428 -11.99 -2.18 -23.01
CA SER A 428 -12.12 -3.49 -23.68
C SER A 428 -12.63 -4.61 -22.74
N LYS A 429 -12.38 -4.46 -21.43
CA LYS A 429 -12.79 -5.40 -20.38
C LYS A 429 -14.18 -5.12 -19.83
N ILE A 430 -14.76 -3.94 -20.10
CA ILE A 430 -16.14 -3.61 -19.72
C ILE A 430 -17.10 -4.38 -20.63
N LYS A 431 -17.94 -5.21 -20.05
CA LYS A 431 -18.97 -6.01 -20.73
C LYS A 431 -20.34 -5.73 -20.14
N THR A 432 -21.38 -5.96 -20.94
CA THR A 432 -22.76 -5.94 -20.45
C THR A 432 -22.94 -7.02 -19.39
N THR A 433 -23.49 -6.63 -18.23
CA THR A 433 -23.74 -7.54 -17.12
C THR A 433 -25.15 -8.10 -17.18
N THR A 434 -25.32 -9.39 -16.87
CA THR A 434 -26.62 -10.06 -16.82
C THR A 434 -26.69 -10.94 -15.58
N ILE A 435 -27.77 -10.81 -14.81
CA ILE A 435 -28.04 -11.63 -13.63
C ILE A 435 -29.17 -12.60 -13.99
N THR A 436 -28.95 -13.89 -13.76
CA THR A 436 -29.98 -14.93 -13.94
C THR A 436 -30.31 -15.54 -12.58
N ILE A 437 -31.60 -15.60 -12.24
CA ILE A 437 -32.08 -16.25 -11.02
C ILE A 437 -32.65 -17.61 -11.42
N LYS A 438 -32.17 -18.68 -10.77
CA LYS A 438 -32.62 -20.06 -11.00
C LYS A 438 -33.51 -20.54 -9.85
N ASP A 439 -34.46 -21.41 -10.16
CA ASP A 439 -35.19 -22.18 -9.14
C ASP A 439 -34.27 -23.22 -8.48
N MET A 440 -34.74 -23.85 -7.40
CA MET A 440 -33.97 -24.85 -6.65
C MET A 440 -33.87 -26.23 -7.33
N ASN A 441 -34.38 -26.41 -8.55
CA ASN A 441 -34.34 -27.71 -9.23
C ASN A 441 -32.90 -28.13 -9.60
N PHE A 442 -31.91 -27.25 -9.43
CA PHE A 442 -30.49 -27.64 -9.50
C PHE A 442 -30.06 -28.55 -8.34
N LEU A 443 -30.80 -28.58 -7.23
CA LEU A 443 -30.52 -29.44 -6.08
C LEU A 443 -30.76 -30.94 -6.39
N ASP A 444 -31.46 -31.26 -7.47
CA ASP A 444 -31.67 -32.65 -7.91
C ASP A 444 -30.39 -33.28 -8.48
N ASN A 445 -29.35 -32.48 -8.70
CA ASN A 445 -28.02 -32.97 -9.05
C ASN A 445 -27.28 -33.42 -7.78
N THR A 446 -27.24 -34.73 -7.56
CA THR A 446 -26.75 -35.37 -6.33
C THR A 446 -25.26 -35.09 -6.08
N ASP A 447 -24.43 -35.11 -7.13
CA ASP A 447 -22.99 -34.78 -7.07
C ASP A 447 -22.75 -33.32 -6.65
N TYR A 448 -23.64 -32.42 -7.06
CA TYR A 448 -23.55 -31.00 -6.72
C TYR A 448 -23.90 -30.74 -5.25
N MET A 449 -24.87 -31.49 -4.71
CA MET A 449 -25.30 -31.39 -3.32
C MET A 449 -24.26 -31.92 -2.32
N GLU A 450 -23.58 -33.02 -2.64
CA GLU A 450 -22.54 -33.58 -1.76
C GLU A 450 -21.39 -32.58 -1.55
N LYS A 451 -20.97 -31.90 -2.62
CA LYS A 451 -19.93 -30.85 -2.55
C LYS A 451 -20.38 -29.62 -1.76
N LEU A 452 -21.63 -29.18 -1.93
CA LEU A 452 -22.21 -28.07 -1.17
C LEU A 452 -22.23 -28.35 0.34
N ILE A 453 -22.61 -29.57 0.73
CA ILE A 453 -22.66 -30.00 2.15
C ILE A 453 -21.26 -30.10 2.76
N GLU A 454 -20.30 -30.65 2.02
CA GLU A 454 -18.91 -30.76 2.47
C GLU A 454 -18.27 -29.38 2.73
N THR A 455 -18.64 -28.41 1.91
CA THR A 455 -18.18 -27.03 2.01
C THR A 455 -18.87 -26.23 3.11
N ALA A 456 -20.17 -26.42 3.33
CA ALA A 456 -20.88 -25.82 4.47
C ALA A 456 -20.28 -26.27 5.82
N LYS A 457 -19.86 -27.54 5.92
CA LYS A 457 -19.16 -28.06 7.10
C LYS A 457 -17.79 -27.41 7.35
N LYS A 458 -17.09 -26.98 6.30
CA LYS A 458 -15.82 -26.23 6.43
C LYS A 458 -16.04 -24.84 7.02
N PHE A 459 -17.17 -24.19 6.72
CA PHE A 459 -17.53 -22.89 7.30
C PHE A 459 -17.86 -22.97 8.79
N ASP A 460 -18.57 -24.00 9.23
CA ASP A 460 -18.89 -24.21 10.66
C ASP A 460 -17.65 -24.55 11.51
N SER A 461 -16.55 -24.99 10.90
CA SER A 461 -15.29 -25.27 11.60
C SER A 461 -14.38 -24.04 11.81
N ILE A 462 -14.80 -22.87 11.33
CA ILE A 462 -14.06 -21.59 11.38
C ILE A 462 -14.71 -20.59 12.38
N GLN A 463 -15.82 -20.97 13.04
CA GLN A 463 -16.30 -20.30 14.26
C GLN A 463 -15.74 -20.98 15.50
#